data_AF-A0A851H9G8-F1
#
_entry.id   AF-A0A851H9G8-F1
#
_cell.length_a   1.000
_cell.length_b   1.000
_cell.length_c   1.000
_cell.angle_alpha   90.00
_cell.angle_beta   90.00
_cell.angle_gamma   90.00
#
_symmetry.space_group_name_H-M   'P 1'
#
loop_
_entity.id
_entity.type
_entity.pdbx_description
1 polymer ?
#
loop_
_entity_poly.entity_id
_entity_poly.type
_entity_poly.pdbx_seq_one_letter_code
_entity_poly.pdbx_strand_id
1 'polypeptide(L)'
;MNRAILLLLATLACPLTYAKAPAAAGNPPDETQLIEHGSYTNKDGNAVHRPAHSKSGQKPQGATAQCRDGSYSFSQHHRGTCSRHGGVLAWLG
;
A
#
# COMPACT_ATOMS: atom_id res chain seq x y z
N MET A 1 -62.10 -21.27 2.37
CA MET A 1 -61.26 -20.39 3.22
C MET A 1 -60.40 -21.27 4.11
N ASN A 2 -59.13 -21.48 3.77
CA ASN A 2 -58.09 -21.81 4.76
C ASN A 2 -56.72 -21.54 4.14
N ARG A 3 -55.91 -20.79 4.88
CA ARG A 3 -54.78 -20.01 4.39
C ARG A 3 -53.55 -20.89 4.18
N ALA A 4 -53.11 -20.98 2.93
CA ALA A 4 -51.72 -21.28 2.61
C ALA A 4 -50.85 -20.10 3.08
N ILE A 5 -49.85 -20.36 3.93
CA ILE A 5 -48.75 -19.43 4.13
C ILE A 5 -47.47 -20.26 4.04
N LEU A 6 -46.85 -20.13 2.87
CA LEU A 6 -45.57 -20.71 2.49
C LEU A 6 -44.46 -20.22 3.44
N LEU A 7 -43.71 -21.16 3.98
CA LEU A 7 -42.39 -20.91 4.59
C LEU A 7 -41.41 -20.55 3.47
N LEU A 8 -41.17 -19.26 3.26
CA LEU A 8 -40.06 -18.77 2.44
C LEU A 8 -38.97 -18.27 3.38
N LEU A 9 -38.04 -19.18 3.72
CA LEU A 9 -36.74 -18.85 4.28
C LEU A 9 -35.97 -18.04 3.24
N ALA A 10 -36.00 -16.70 3.36
CA ALA A 10 -35.16 -15.82 2.56
C ALA A 10 -33.72 -15.91 3.06
N THR A 11 -32.97 -16.91 2.61
CA THR A 11 -31.51 -16.92 2.70
C THR A 11 -30.98 -15.86 1.73
N LEU A 12 -30.96 -14.58 2.15
CA LEU A 12 -30.13 -13.60 1.47
C LEU A 12 -28.67 -13.97 1.75
N ALA A 13 -28.10 -14.71 0.81
CA ALA A 13 -26.67 -14.89 0.66
C ALA A 13 -26.05 -13.49 0.57
N CYS A 14 -25.44 -13.04 1.67
CA CYS A 14 -24.53 -11.91 1.64
C CYS A 14 -23.38 -12.35 0.72
N PRO A 15 -23.20 -11.77 -0.48
CA PRO A 15 -21.97 -12.02 -1.19
C PRO A 15 -20.89 -11.41 -0.29
N LEU A 16 -20.15 -12.26 0.42
CA LEU A 16 -18.87 -11.88 0.97
C LEU A 16 -18.05 -11.46 -0.23
N THR A 17 -18.08 -10.17 -0.52
CA THR A 17 -17.18 -9.53 -1.45
C THR A 17 -15.80 -9.86 -0.94
N TYR A 18 -15.16 -10.81 -1.61
CA TYR A 18 -13.80 -11.21 -1.28
C TYR A 18 -12.92 -10.02 -1.65
N ALA A 19 -12.73 -9.11 -0.70
CA ALA A 19 -11.79 -8.02 -0.85
C ALA A 19 -10.44 -8.68 -1.09
N LYS A 20 -9.90 -8.50 -2.31
CA LYS A 20 -8.54 -8.92 -2.62
C LYS A 20 -7.65 -8.22 -1.61
N ALA A 21 -7.09 -8.99 -0.68
CA ALA A 21 -6.11 -8.47 0.25
C ALA A 21 -5.03 -7.75 -0.57
N PRO A 22 -4.60 -6.56 -0.14
CA PRO A 22 -3.51 -5.88 -0.83
C PRO A 22 -2.35 -6.86 -0.94
N ALA A 23 -1.80 -6.99 -2.14
CA ALA A 23 -0.58 -7.77 -2.32
C ALA A 23 0.47 -7.09 -1.44
N ALA A 24 0.78 -7.71 -0.30
CA ALA A 24 1.80 -7.22 0.61
C ALA A 24 3.10 -7.13 -0.17
N ALA A 25 3.46 -5.91 -0.58
CA ALA A 25 4.70 -5.64 -1.27
C ALA A 25 5.81 -5.75 -0.23
N GLY A 26 6.31 -6.97 -0.03
CA GLY A 26 7.30 -7.27 0.98
C GLY A 26 6.83 -6.96 2.41
N ASN A 27 7.72 -7.22 3.36
CA ASN A 27 7.53 -6.76 4.73
C ASN A 27 7.55 -5.22 4.74
N PRO A 28 6.71 -4.56 5.56
CA PRO A 28 6.75 -3.11 5.71
C PRO A 28 8.16 -2.67 6.13
N PRO A 29 8.60 -1.45 5.76
CA PRO A 29 9.89 -0.95 6.19
C PRO A 29 9.96 -0.89 7.71
N ASP A 30 11.17 -1.05 8.25
CA ASP A 30 11.41 -0.85 9.68
C ASP A 30 11.29 0.65 10.00
N GLU A 31 10.13 1.04 10.53
CA GLU A 31 9.79 2.40 10.94
C GLU A 31 10.81 3.01 11.91
N THR A 32 11.51 2.20 12.71
CA THR A 32 12.49 2.72 13.66
C THR A 32 13.69 3.34 12.96
N GLN A 33 13.92 3.00 11.69
CA GLN A 33 15.03 3.50 10.87
C GLN A 33 14.64 4.71 10.01
N LEU A 34 13.37 5.10 9.99
CA LEU A 34 12.84 6.18 9.17
C LEU A 34 12.59 7.45 10.00
N ILE A 35 12.74 8.61 9.37
CA ILE A 35 12.49 9.93 9.99
C ILE A 35 11.02 10.33 9.78
N GLU A 36 10.56 10.32 8.54
CA GLU A 36 9.16 10.54 8.20
C GLU A 36 8.36 9.26 8.33
N HIS A 37 7.11 9.40 8.78
CA HIS A 37 6.20 8.28 8.97
C HIS A 37 4.94 8.44 8.13
N GLY A 38 4.26 7.30 7.93
CA GLY A 38 2.92 7.25 7.38
C GLY A 38 2.87 6.62 6.00
N SER A 39 1.65 6.29 5.58
CA SER A 39 1.40 5.52 4.37
C SER A 39 0.33 6.15 3.49
N TYR A 40 0.21 5.65 2.27
CA TYR A 40 -0.87 5.96 1.34
C TYR A 40 -1.34 4.68 0.64
N THR A 41 -2.59 4.68 0.19
CA THR A 41 -3.10 3.59 -0.66
C THR A 41 -2.80 3.91 -2.12
N ASN A 42 -2.06 3.02 -2.79
CA ASN A 42 -1.79 3.17 -4.22
C ASN A 42 -3.00 2.74 -5.07
N LYS A 43 -2.91 2.90 -6.39
CA LYS A 43 -3.98 2.55 -7.33
C LYS A 43 -4.33 1.05 -7.36
N ASP A 44 -3.43 0.20 -6.88
CA ASP A 44 -3.65 -1.25 -6.78
C ASP A 44 -4.29 -1.65 -5.44
N GLY A 45 -4.59 -0.68 -4.57
CA GLY A 45 -5.19 -0.89 -3.26
C GLY A 45 -4.18 -1.21 -2.15
N ASN A 46 -2.87 -1.16 -2.43
CA ASN A 46 -1.84 -1.50 -1.46
C ASN A 46 -1.48 -0.30 -0.58
N ALA A 47 -1.34 -0.53 0.72
CA ALA A 47 -0.76 0.44 1.65
C ALA A 47 0.76 0.50 1.44
N VAL A 48 1.25 1.69 1.09
CA VAL A 48 2.67 1.94 0.76
C VAL A 48 3.19 3.05 1.66
N HIS A 49 4.37 2.87 2.23
CA HIS A 49 5.00 3.92 3.03
C HIS A 49 5.31 5.16 2.16
N ARG A 50 5.11 6.35 2.71
CA ARG A 50 5.46 7.60 2.03
C ARG A 50 6.98 7.70 1.89
N PRO A 51 7.51 8.51 0.95
CA PRO A 51 8.96 8.71 0.89
C PRO A 51 9.49 9.22 2.22
N ALA A 52 10.60 8.65 2.69
CA ALA A 52 11.19 8.96 3.99
C ALA A 52 12.72 8.88 3.95
N HIS A 53 13.38 9.73 4.70
CA HIS A 53 14.81 9.68 4.95
C HIS A 53 15.14 8.58 5.95
N SER A 54 16.28 7.91 5.68
CA SER A 54 16.85 6.92 6.60
C SER A 54 17.71 7.61 7.64
N LYS A 55 17.57 7.22 8.91
CA LYS A 55 18.42 7.72 10.01
C LYS A 55 19.90 7.38 9.83
N SER A 56 20.20 6.26 9.17
CA SER A 56 21.58 5.81 8.91
C SER A 56 22.11 6.25 7.55
N GLY A 57 21.27 6.87 6.72
CA GLY A 57 21.57 7.15 5.31
C GLY A 57 21.60 5.92 4.40
N GLN A 58 21.54 4.70 4.96
CA GLN A 58 21.52 3.45 4.19
C GLN A 58 20.14 3.17 3.61
N LYS A 59 20.09 2.38 2.53
CA LYS A 59 18.85 1.91 1.90
C LYS A 59 17.98 1.16 2.93
N PRO A 60 16.79 1.65 3.27
CA PRO A 60 15.84 0.91 4.10
C PRO A 60 15.32 -0.32 3.38
N GLN A 61 14.94 -1.35 4.14
CA GLN A 61 14.27 -2.53 3.59
C GLN A 61 12.98 -2.11 2.85
N GLY A 62 12.76 -2.69 1.67
CA GLY A 62 11.58 -2.42 0.85
C GLY A 62 11.63 -1.11 0.05
N ALA A 63 12.66 -0.28 0.20
CA ALA A 63 12.82 0.89 -0.66
C ALA A 63 13.09 0.47 -2.12
N THR A 64 12.31 1.02 -3.04
CA THR A 64 12.38 0.73 -4.49
C THR A 64 13.11 1.83 -5.26
N ALA A 65 13.21 3.03 -4.71
CA ALA A 65 13.94 4.15 -5.31
C ALA A 65 14.55 5.08 -4.26
N GLN A 66 15.62 5.77 -4.63
CA GLN A 66 16.13 6.95 -3.94
C GLN A 66 15.71 8.19 -4.73
N CYS A 67 15.12 9.18 -4.06
CA CYS A 67 14.74 10.47 -4.62
C CYS A 67 15.90 11.47 -4.58
N ARG A 68 15.82 12.55 -5.37
CA ARG A 68 16.88 13.57 -5.43
C ARG A 68 17.04 14.40 -4.16
N ASP A 69 15.99 14.51 -3.35
CA ASP A 69 16.08 15.16 -2.04
C ASP A 69 16.74 14.30 -0.95
N GLY A 70 17.10 13.05 -1.27
CA GLY A 70 17.73 12.10 -0.34
C GLY A 70 16.75 11.14 0.32
N SER A 71 15.44 11.32 0.14
CA SER A 71 14.43 10.39 0.66
C SER A 71 14.40 9.07 -0.12
N TYR A 72 13.94 8.01 0.53
CA TYR A 72 13.73 6.69 -0.07
C TYR A 72 12.24 6.49 -0.33
N SER A 73 11.89 6.11 -1.57
CA SER A 73 10.53 5.78 -1.98
C SER A 73 10.28 4.27 -1.87
N PHE A 74 9.06 3.93 -1.49
CA PHE A 74 8.54 2.56 -1.40
C PHE A 74 7.48 2.27 -2.48
N SER A 75 7.38 3.15 -3.50
CA SER A 75 6.40 3.03 -4.58
C SER A 75 6.59 1.74 -5.37
N GLN A 76 5.49 1.04 -5.65
CA GLN A 76 5.45 -0.16 -6.50
C GLN A 76 5.33 0.19 -8.00
N HIS A 77 5.30 1.48 -8.34
CA HIS A 77 5.13 1.95 -9.71
C HIS A 77 6.23 2.94 -10.09
N HIS A 78 6.63 2.97 -11.36
CA HIS A 78 7.61 3.95 -11.81
C HIS A 78 7.00 5.34 -12.11
N ARG A 79 5.76 5.38 -12.62
CA ARG A 79 5.12 6.65 -12.99
C ARG A 79 4.85 7.50 -11.74
N GLY A 80 5.34 8.73 -11.75
CA GLY A 80 5.11 9.71 -10.67
C GLY A 80 5.96 9.51 -9.41
N THR A 81 6.79 8.47 -9.34
CA THR A 81 7.70 8.23 -8.20
C THR A 81 8.69 9.37 -8.06
N CYS A 82 8.86 9.82 -6.81
CA CYS A 82 9.67 10.98 -6.43
C CYS A 82 9.29 12.30 -7.13
N SER A 83 8.12 12.43 -7.77
CA SER A 83 7.71 13.66 -8.48
C SER A 83 7.68 14.91 -7.58
N ARG A 84 7.33 14.74 -6.30
CA ARG A 84 7.35 15.80 -5.28
C ARG A 84 8.72 15.98 -4.60
N HIS A 85 9.67 15.13 -4.94
CA HIS A 85 10.98 14.98 -4.31
C HIS A 85 12.12 15.18 -5.32
N GLY A 86 11.87 15.98 -6.37
CA GLY A 86 12.84 16.30 -7.41
C GLY A 86 13.09 15.20 -8.45
N GLY A 87 12.29 14.13 -8.46
CA GLY A 87 12.45 12.97 -9.33
C GLY A 87 13.35 11.90 -8.74
N VAL A 88 13.45 10.78 -9.45
CA VAL A 88 14.25 9.63 -9.04
C VAL A 88 15.73 9.92 -9.28
N LEU A 89 16.55 9.71 -8.25
CA LEU A 89 18.01 9.69 -8.35
C LEU A 89 18.49 8.31 -8.84
N ALA A 90 18.00 7.25 -8.19
CA ALA A 90 18.35 5.87 -8.51
C ALA A 90 17.19 4.91 -8.21
N TRP A 91 17.03 3.89 -9.06
CA TRP A 91 16.17 2.74 -8.78
C TRP A 91 16.96 1.69 -8.01
N LEU A 92 16.34 1.08 -7.00
CA LEU A 92 17.03 0.25 -6.00
C LEU A 92 16.69 -1.25 -6.06
N GLY A 93 15.83 -1.66 -7.00
CA GLY A 93 15.41 -3.06 -7.19
C GLY A 93 13.91 -3.25 -7.01
#